data_AF-A0A7C6QE58-F1
#
_entry.id   AF-A0A7C6QE58-F1
#
_cell.length_a   1.000
_cell.length_b   1.000
_cell.length_c   1.000
_cell.angle_alpha   90.00
_cell.angle_beta   90.00
_cell.angle_gamma   90.00
#
_symmetry.space_group_name_H-M   'P 1'
#
loop_
_entity.id
_entity.type
_entity.pdbx_description
1 polymer ?
#
loop_
_entity_poly.entity_id
_entity_poly.type
_entity_poly.pdbx_seq_one_letter_code
_entity_poly.pdbx_strand_id
1 'polypeptide(L)'
;MSTEFLAWLMVGHLVGDFLFQTRWMAENKATQWVPLLIHASLYTGIIALFALPGGGLTWWSLLFIFAAHLGLDRRGFTKWWLKHVNKSGDMFWLVIVHDQAWHVLVLAVVVLLETVLL
;
A
#
# COMPACT_ATOMS: atom_id res chain seq x y z
N MET A 1 10.75 -11.56 15.08
CA MET A 1 11.35 -11.26 13.75
C MET A 1 10.28 -10.96 12.70
N SER A 2 9.55 -11.92 12.12
CA SER A 2 8.59 -11.63 11.02
C SER A 2 7.39 -10.75 11.43
N THR A 3 6.81 -11.00 12.61
CA THR A 3 5.69 -10.21 13.15
C THR A 3 6.10 -8.77 13.51
N GLU A 4 7.28 -8.60 14.11
CA GLU A 4 7.85 -7.28 14.42
C GLU A 4 8.19 -6.51 13.15
N PHE A 5 8.73 -7.19 12.13
CA PHE A 5 9.01 -6.57 10.84
C PHE A 5 7.73 -6.08 10.17
N LEU A 6 6.70 -6.93 10.11
CA LEU A 6 5.38 -6.53 9.62
C LEU A 6 4.80 -5.36 10.41
N ALA A 7 4.95 -5.34 11.74
CA ALA A 7 4.48 -4.22 12.56
C ALA A 7 5.14 -2.90 12.16
N TRP A 8 6.44 -2.88 11.90
CA TRP A 8 7.12 -1.68 11.40
C TRP A 8 6.66 -1.27 10.00
N LEU A 9 6.45 -2.24 9.09
CA LEU A 9 5.89 -1.94 7.77
C LEU A 9 4.45 -1.41 7.86
N MET A 10 3.64 -1.89 8.80
CA MET A 10 2.31 -1.35 9.06
C MET A 10 2.36 0.10 9.55
N VAL A 11 3.31 0.44 10.43
CA VAL A 11 3.53 1.84 10.83
C VAL A 11 3.94 2.67 9.61
N GLY A 12 4.90 2.19 8.80
CA GLY A 12 5.31 2.85 7.57
C GLY A 12 4.15 3.07 6.60
N HIS A 13 3.24 2.10 6.48
CA HIS A 13 2.03 2.20 5.66
C HIS A 13 1.13 3.34 6.13
N LEU A 14 0.81 3.38 7.42
CA LEU A 14 -0.05 4.44 7.97
C LEU A 14 0.61 5.82 7.84
N VAL A 15 1.92 5.90 8.06
CA VAL A 15 2.68 7.14 7.90
C VAL A 15 2.65 7.59 6.44
N GLY A 16 2.88 6.69 5.48
CA GLY A 16 2.88 7.00 4.05
C GLY A 16 1.51 7.41 3.51
N ASP A 17 0.47 6.63 3.79
CA ASP A 17 -0.86 6.83 3.20
C ASP A 17 -1.68 7.91 3.89
N PHE A 18 -1.41 8.23 5.17
CA PHE A 18 -2.22 9.20 5.92
C PHE A 18 -1.46 10.44 6.37
N LEU A 19 -0.23 10.31 6.88
CA LEU A 19 0.50 11.47 7.42
C LEU A 19 1.21 12.26 6.33
N PHE A 20 1.76 11.57 5.33
CA PHE A 20 2.52 12.19 4.24
C PHE A 20 1.71 12.39 2.95
N GLN A 21 0.53 11.77 2.85
CA GLN A 21 -0.37 12.01 1.74
C GLN A 21 -1.06 13.38 1.86
N THR A 22 -0.83 14.24 0.87
CA THR A 22 -1.52 15.54 0.81
C THR A 22 -2.92 15.41 0.21
N ARG A 23 -3.77 16.42 0.44
CA ARG A 23 -5.10 16.51 -0.18
C ARG A 23 -5.04 16.37 -1.71
N TRP A 24 -4.07 17.03 -2.36
CA TRP A 24 -3.88 16.95 -3.80
C TRP A 24 -3.62 15.52 -4.28
N MET A 25 -2.80 14.75 -3.55
CA MET A 25 -2.57 13.34 -3.87
C MET A 25 -3.87 12.54 -3.70
N ALA A 26 -4.53 12.67 -2.55
CA ALA A 26 -5.72 11.90 -2.20
C ALA A 26 -6.88 12.10 -3.18
N GLU A 27 -7.10 13.33 -3.64
CA GLU A 27 -8.20 13.68 -4.55
C GLU A 27 -7.92 13.27 -6.00
N ASN A 28 -6.65 13.22 -6.42
CA ASN A 28 -6.29 13.09 -7.84
C ASN A 28 -5.60 11.78 -8.22
N LYS A 29 -5.02 11.01 -7.27
CA LYS A 29 -4.25 9.78 -7.58
C LYS A 29 -5.05 8.69 -8.30
N ALA A 30 -6.37 8.67 -8.11
CA ALA A 30 -7.23 7.71 -8.80
C ALA A 30 -7.31 7.96 -10.32
N THR A 31 -7.21 9.22 -10.75
CA THR A 31 -7.46 9.62 -12.16
C THR A 31 -6.23 10.15 -12.86
N GLN A 32 -5.27 10.74 -12.16
CA GLN A 32 -4.10 11.40 -12.74
C GLN A 32 -2.79 10.68 -12.37
N TRP A 33 -1.88 10.56 -13.35
CA TRP A 33 -0.61 9.85 -13.17
C TRP A 33 0.39 10.57 -12.26
N VAL A 34 0.52 11.90 -12.38
CA VAL A 34 1.50 12.68 -11.60
C VAL A 34 1.26 12.56 -10.08
N PRO A 35 0.06 12.84 -9.53
CA PRO A 35 -0.19 12.65 -8.10
C PRO A 35 -0.03 11.21 -7.65
N LEU A 36 -0.40 10.24 -8.49
CA LEU A 36 -0.23 8.82 -8.18
C LEU A 36 1.25 8.42 -8.08
N LEU A 37 2.08 8.80 -9.05
CA LEU A 37 3.50 8.47 -9.08
C LEU A 37 4.25 9.12 -7.91
N ILE A 38 3.94 10.39 -7.59
CA ILE A 38 4.55 11.07 -6.44
C ILE A 38 4.13 10.39 -5.14
N HIS A 39 2.85 10.10 -4.98
CA HIS A 39 2.34 9.41 -3.79
C HIS A 39 2.97 8.03 -3.61
N ALA A 40 2.94 7.18 -4.64
CA ALA A 40 3.51 5.83 -4.57
C ALA A 40 5.02 5.86 -4.31
N SER A 41 5.75 6.83 -4.85
CA SER A 41 7.19 6.99 -4.60
C SER A 41 7.47 7.40 -3.15
N LEU A 42 6.72 8.37 -2.64
CA LEU A 42 6.83 8.83 -1.25
C LEU A 42 6.46 7.71 -0.27
N TYR A 43 5.36 7.00 -0.53
CA TYR A 43 4.94 5.83 0.23
C TYR A 43 6.03 4.77 0.25
N THR A 44 6.57 4.38 -0.91
CA THR A 44 7.58 3.32 -1.01
C THR A 44 8.88 3.73 -0.28
N GLY A 45 9.27 5.00 -0.36
CA GLY A 45 10.41 5.53 0.39
C GLY A 45 10.19 5.48 1.91
N ILE A 46 8.99 5.80 2.38
CA ILE A 46 8.62 5.68 3.80
C ILE A 46 8.64 4.21 4.23
N ILE A 47 8.09 3.30 3.43
CA ILE A 47 8.16 1.85 3.70
C ILE A 47 9.61 1.38 3.80
N ALA A 48 10.48 1.79 2.86
CA ALA A 48 11.91 1.43 2.90
C ALA A 48 12.60 1.94 4.18
N LEU A 49 12.28 3.15 4.63
CA LEU A 49 12.81 3.71 5.88
C LEU A 49 12.33 2.90 7.10
N PHE A 50 11.03 2.60 7.16
CA PHE A 50 10.44 1.83 8.26
C PHE A 50 10.79 0.33 8.20
N ALA A 51 11.34 -0.16 7.08
CA ALA A 51 11.87 -1.50 6.99
C ALA A 51 13.24 -1.69 7.68
N LEU A 52 14.00 -0.62 7.90
CA LEU A 52 15.37 -0.70 8.42
C LEU A 52 15.51 -1.46 9.75
N PRO A 53 14.61 -1.30 10.75
CA PRO A 53 14.68 -2.08 11.98
C PRO A 53 14.56 -3.59 11.79
N GLY A 54 13.95 -4.04 10.68
CA GLY A 54 13.80 -5.45 10.32
C GLY A 54 14.86 -5.98 9.35
N GLY A 55 15.92 -5.22 9.07
CA GLY A 55 16.97 -5.59 8.10
C GLY A 55 16.79 -5.00 6.69
N GLY A 56 15.73 -4.21 6.48
CA GLY A 56 15.43 -3.59 5.19
C GLY A 56 14.61 -4.49 4.26
N LEU A 57 14.39 -4.00 3.04
CA LEU A 57 13.71 -4.73 1.97
C LEU A 57 14.64 -4.84 0.76
N THR A 58 14.55 -5.95 0.05
CA THR A 58 15.25 -6.08 -1.24
C THR A 58 14.69 -5.08 -2.26
N TRP A 59 15.50 -4.78 -3.28
CA TRP A 59 15.06 -3.94 -4.39
C TRP A 59 13.80 -4.48 -5.09
N TRP A 60 13.69 -5.82 -5.20
CA TRP A 60 12.54 -6.47 -5.81
C TRP A 60 11.26 -6.32 -4.98
N SER A 61 11.37 -6.42 -3.65
CA SER A 61 10.25 -6.15 -2.74
C SER A 61 9.78 -4.72 -2.82
N LEU A 62 10.70 -3.75 -2.86
CA LEU A 62 10.35 -2.34 -3.03
C LEU A 62 9.65 -2.08 -4.38
N LEU A 63 10.15 -2.68 -5.46
CA LEU A 63 9.52 -2.58 -6.78
C LEU A 63 8.11 -3.20 -6.79
N PHE A 64 7.93 -4.35 -6.14
CA PHE A 64 6.64 -5.01 -6.01
C PHE A 64 5.63 -4.16 -5.22
N ILE A 65 6.05 -3.60 -4.09
CA ILE A 65 5.22 -2.68 -3.28
C ILE A 65 4.80 -1.47 -4.11
N PHE A 66 5.77 -0.81 -4.78
CA PHE A 66 5.49 0.35 -5.61
C PHE A 66 4.48 0.03 -6.73
N ALA A 67 4.69 -1.08 -7.45
CA ALA A 67 3.80 -1.50 -8.53
C ALA A 67 2.39 -1.85 -8.02
N ALA A 68 2.29 -2.52 -6.88
CA ALA A 68 1.01 -2.82 -6.25
C ALA A 68 0.27 -1.54 -5.84
N HIS A 69 0.97 -0.57 -5.23
CA HIS A 69 0.40 0.74 -4.86
C HIS A 69 -0.17 1.46 -6.08
N LEU A 70 0.56 1.50 -7.20
CA LEU A 70 0.08 2.11 -8.44
C LEU A 70 -1.23 1.47 -8.95
N GLY A 71 -1.37 0.16 -8.81
CA GLY A 71 -2.56 -0.57 -9.24
C GLY A 71 -3.76 -0.37 -8.32
N LEU A 72 -3.54 -0.48 -7.01
CA LEU A 72 -4.58 -0.40 -5.99
C LEU A 72 -5.18 1.01 -5.90
N ASP A 73 -4.34 2.05 -5.88
CA ASP A 73 -4.78 3.44 -5.71
C ASP A 73 -5.59 4.01 -6.87
N ARG A 74 -5.61 3.33 -8.03
CA ARG A 74 -6.55 3.62 -9.12
C ARG A 74 -7.99 3.24 -8.77
N ARG A 75 -8.19 2.48 -7.69
CA ARG A 75 -9.48 2.03 -7.13
C ARG A 75 -10.34 1.18 -8.05
N GLY A 76 -9.88 0.87 -9.27
CA GLY A 76 -10.62 0.04 -10.23
C GLY A 76 -10.87 -1.37 -9.68
N PHE A 77 -9.81 -2.01 -9.19
CA PHE A 77 -9.88 -3.32 -8.56
C PHE A 77 -10.73 -3.30 -7.28
N THR A 78 -10.47 -2.36 -6.36
CA THR A 78 -11.20 -2.23 -5.09
C THR A 78 -12.70 -2.04 -5.31
N LYS A 79 -13.10 -1.13 -6.22
CA LYS A 79 -14.51 -0.90 -6.57
C LYS A 79 -15.13 -2.12 -7.24
N TRP A 80 -14.40 -2.80 -8.13
CA TRP A 80 -14.87 -4.03 -8.74
C TRP A 80 -15.12 -5.12 -7.69
N TRP A 81 -14.19 -5.31 -6.77
CA TRP A 81 -14.31 -6.33 -5.71
C TRP A 81 -15.49 -6.02 -4.80
N LEU A 82 -15.62 -4.78 -4.32
CA LEU A 82 -16.74 -4.38 -3.48
C LEU A 82 -18.09 -4.58 -4.16
N LYS A 83 -18.18 -4.25 -5.45
CA LYS A 83 -19.42 -4.44 -6.22
C LYS A 83 -19.75 -5.91 -6.46
N HIS A 84 -18.77 -6.72 -6.86
CA HIS A 84 -19.05 -8.07 -7.38
C HIS A 84 -18.90 -9.17 -6.32
N VAL A 85 -17.99 -9.01 -5.37
CA VAL A 85 -17.73 -9.99 -4.31
C VAL A 85 -18.51 -9.62 -3.05
N ASN A 86 -18.28 -8.42 -2.49
CA ASN A 86 -18.89 -8.02 -1.22
C ASN A 86 -20.36 -7.55 -1.37
N LYS A 87 -20.80 -7.24 -2.60
CA LYS A 87 -22.12 -6.67 -2.89
C LYS A 87 -22.43 -5.37 -2.14
N SER A 88 -21.40 -4.53 -1.94
CA SER A 88 -21.45 -3.29 -1.13
C SER A 88 -20.77 -2.12 -1.84
N GLY A 89 -20.94 -2.02 -3.16
CA GLY A 89 -20.21 -1.07 -4.02
C GLY A 89 -20.64 0.41 -3.89
N ASP A 90 -21.67 0.69 -3.11
CA ASP A 90 -22.26 2.01 -2.86
C ASP A 90 -21.71 2.70 -1.60
N MET A 91 -20.99 1.97 -0.74
CA MET A 91 -20.47 2.50 0.51
C MET A 91 -19.05 3.08 0.34
N PHE A 92 -18.94 4.41 0.25
CA PHE A 92 -17.65 5.08 0.03
C PHE A 92 -16.58 4.73 1.08
N TRP A 93 -16.93 4.67 2.37
CA TRP A 93 -15.96 4.35 3.42
C TRP A 93 -15.41 2.92 3.30
N LEU A 94 -16.22 1.98 2.79
CA LEU A 94 -15.74 0.62 2.50
C LEU A 94 -14.72 0.61 1.36
N VAL A 95 -14.83 1.52 0.39
CA VAL A 95 -13.80 1.67 -0.65
C VAL A 95 -12.46 2.02 -0.02
N ILE A 96 -12.43 2.93 0.96
CA ILE A 96 -11.20 3.30 1.66
C ILE A 96 -10.67 2.13 2.49
N VAL A 97 -11.50 1.52 3.34
CA VAL A 97 -11.03 0.44 4.21
C VAL A 97 -10.56 -0.77 3.41
N HIS A 98 -11.26 -1.12 2.33
CA HIS A 98 -10.90 -2.26 1.47
C HIS A 98 -9.60 -1.99 0.71
N ASP A 99 -9.43 -0.77 0.20
CA ASP A 99 -8.18 -0.33 -0.42
C ASP A 99 -6.99 -0.48 0.53
N GLN A 100 -7.12 0.01 1.76
CA GLN A 100 -6.07 -0.08 2.78
C GLN A 100 -5.80 -1.53 3.23
N ALA A 101 -6.84 -2.37 3.30
CA ALA A 101 -6.68 -3.79 3.59
C ALA A 101 -5.85 -4.53 2.52
N TRP A 102 -6.00 -4.19 1.24
CA TRP A 102 -5.14 -4.76 0.19
C TRP A 102 -3.69 -4.32 0.30
N HIS A 103 -3.45 -3.06 0.63
CA HIS A 103 -2.09 -2.57 0.87
C HIS A 103 -1.42 -3.32 2.03
N VAL A 104 -2.12 -3.53 3.15
CA VAL A 104 -1.63 -4.35 4.26
C VAL A 104 -1.38 -5.80 3.83
N LEU A 105 -2.25 -6.39 3.01
CA LEU A 105 -2.05 -7.74 2.48
C LEU A 105 -0.80 -7.83 1.60
N VAL A 106 -0.53 -6.83 0.76
CA VAL A 106 0.71 -6.73 -0.04
C VAL A 106 1.93 -6.75 0.88
N LEU A 107 1.94 -5.97 1.96
CA LEU A 107 3.03 -5.97 2.94
C LEU A 107 3.21 -7.33 3.61
N ALA A 108 2.10 -8.00 3.98
CA ALA A 108 2.16 -9.34 4.56
C ALA A 108 2.77 -10.36 3.58
N VAL A 109 2.41 -10.29 2.28
CA VAL A 109 3.00 -11.13 1.23
C VAL A 109 4.49 -10.84 1.06
N VAL A 110 4.90 -9.57 1.06
CA VAL A 110 6.32 -9.21 0.98
C VAL A 110 7.11 -9.76 2.15
N VAL A 111 6.62 -9.59 3.38
CA VAL A 111 7.28 -10.15 4.58
C VAL A 111 7.40 -11.66 4.46
N LEU A 112 6.34 -12.35 3.99
CA LEU A 112 6.39 -13.80 3.77
C LEU A 112 7.50 -14.17 2.77
N LEU A 113 7.59 -13.49 1.63
CA LEU A 113 8.59 -13.77 0.60
C LEU A 113 10.01 -13.50 1.09
N GLU A 114 10.24 -12.40 1.81
CA GLU A 114 11.55 -12.06 2.39
C GLU A 114 11.99 -13.09 3.45
N THR A 115 11.05 -13.70 4.18
CA THR A 115 11.35 -14.72 5.20
C THR A 115 11.51 -16.14 4.66
N VAL A 116 11.06 -16.42 3.44
CA VAL A 116 11.12 -17.77 2.83
C VAL A 116 12.29 -17.89 1.84
N LEU A 117 12.74 -16.77 1.26
CA LEU A 117 13.81 -16.72 0.25
C LEU A 117 15.19 -16.37 0.82
N LEU A 118 15.29 -16.14 2.13
CA LEU A 118 16.52 -15.91 2.90
C LEU A 118 16.66 -16.98 3.99
#